data_AF-A0A9D8JCN8-F1
#
_entry.id   AF-A0A9D8JCN8-F1
#
_cell.length_a   1.000
_cell.length_b   1.000
_cell.length_c   1.000
_cell.angle_alpha   90.00
_cell.angle_beta   90.00
_cell.angle_gamma   90.00
#
_symmetry.space_group_name_H-M   'P 1'
#
loop_
_entity.id
_entity.type
_entity.pdbx_description
1 polymer ?
#
loop_
_entity_poly.entity_id
_entity_poly.type
_entity_poly.pdbx_seq_one_letter_code
_entity_poly.pdbx_strand_id
1 'polypeptide(L)'
;MAGKALGRKILTAGMGIGNRGGTMASVELRPGDTLNIIWSSVQDTPLGVKEVESKFAYSYDELLARLKAKGRAGKSRRSGTSGARFSRVVALAANAMKKGKWSTGADIDRDEVFNKLMSRFGELDATEYGNITGNAKQSLVALYQNKNILKGNQRKDLKDAIDAIGLGDQV
;
A
#
# COMPACT_ATOMS: atom_id res chain seq x y z
N MET A 1 19.40 24.61 27.99
CA MET A 1 19.91 24.70 26.61
C MET A 1 19.74 23.34 25.94
N ALA A 2 18.99 23.27 24.85
CA ALA A 2 18.66 22.02 24.16
C ALA A 2 19.83 21.58 23.26
N GLY A 3 20.49 20.47 23.59
CA GLY A 3 21.53 19.85 22.78
C GLY A 3 20.93 19.09 21.60
N LYS A 4 21.23 19.54 20.37
CA LYS A 4 20.90 18.83 19.13
C LYS A 4 21.76 17.57 19.01
N ALA A 5 21.15 16.40 19.14
CA ALA A 5 21.76 15.13 18.76
C ALA A 5 21.94 15.10 17.23
N LEU A 6 23.17 15.26 16.75
CA LEU A 6 23.55 15.02 15.35
C LEU A 6 23.70 13.50 15.15
N GLY A 7 22.56 12.81 15.07
CA GLY A 7 22.54 11.38 14.76
C GLY A 7 22.97 11.13 13.31
N ARG A 8 24.23 10.78 13.08
CA ARG A 8 24.62 10.07 11.85
C ARG A 8 24.03 8.67 11.91
N LYS A 9 22.99 8.46 11.11
CA LYS A 9 22.30 7.16 10.99
C LYS A 9 23.13 6.23 10.12
N ILE A 10 23.94 5.39 10.74
CA ILE A 10 24.60 4.27 10.05
C ILE A 10 23.84 3.00 10.45
N LEU A 11 23.01 2.51 9.53
CA LEU A 11 22.35 1.20 9.66
C LEU A 11 23.28 0.16 9.03
N THR A 12 23.89 -0.69 9.85
CA THR A 12 24.68 -1.83 9.36
C THR A 12 23.97 -3.12 9.76
N ALA A 13 23.31 -3.77 8.81
CA ALA A 13 22.86 -5.16 8.96
C ALA A 13 23.92 -6.05 8.32
N GLY A 14 24.69 -6.76 9.13
CA GLY A 14 25.69 -7.72 8.67
C GLY A 14 25.43 -9.07 9.32
N MET A 15 25.36 -10.13 8.52
CA MET A 15 25.75 -11.45 9.02
C MET A 15 27.21 -11.33 9.46
N GLY A 16 27.52 -11.84 10.66
CA GLY A 16 28.82 -11.67 11.28
C GLY A 16 29.96 -12.20 10.41
N ILE A 17 30.55 -11.32 9.59
CA ILE A 17 31.93 -11.32 9.15
C ILE A 17 32.30 -9.83 9.07
N GLY A 18 33.26 -9.42 9.89
CA GLY A 18 33.59 -8.02 10.10
C GLY A 18 33.88 -7.29 8.78
N ASN A 19 33.09 -6.27 8.47
CA ASN A 19 33.47 -5.31 7.45
C ASN A 19 32.94 -3.91 7.82
N ARG A 20 33.88 -3.00 8.11
CA ARG A 20 33.61 -1.58 8.36
C ARG A 20 33.57 -0.87 7.02
N GLY A 21 32.36 -0.57 6.54
CA GLY A 21 32.12 0.25 5.35
C GLY A 21 31.41 -0.53 4.26
N GLY A 22 30.12 -0.24 4.05
CA GLY A 22 29.35 -0.86 2.96
C GLY A 22 27.92 -0.36 2.91
N THR A 23 27.49 0.02 1.70
CA THR A 23 26.09 0.18 1.29
C THR A 23 25.23 -0.99 1.81
N MET A 24 23.97 -0.70 2.21
CA MET A 24 23.06 -1.75 2.70
C MET A 24 22.87 -2.82 1.63
N ALA A 25 23.48 -3.99 1.84
CA ALA A 25 23.20 -5.16 1.04
C ALA A 25 21.73 -5.57 1.27
N SER A 26 21.02 -5.92 0.20
CA SER A 26 19.70 -6.54 0.32
C SER A 26 19.88 -7.89 1.01
N VAL A 27 19.36 -8.03 2.24
CA VAL A 27 19.46 -9.27 3.02
C VAL A 27 18.26 -10.15 2.70
N GLU A 28 18.48 -11.27 2.02
CA GLU A 28 17.48 -12.32 1.84
C GLU A 28 17.52 -13.27 3.05
N LEU A 29 16.37 -13.54 3.66
CA LEU A 29 16.23 -14.44 4.82
C LEU A 29 15.38 -15.66 4.44
N ARG A 30 15.83 -16.86 4.81
CA ARG A 30 15.13 -18.13 4.61
C ARG A 30 14.55 -18.66 5.94
N PRO A 31 13.55 -19.57 5.90
CA PRO A 31 13.07 -20.25 7.09
C PRO A 31 14.22 -20.95 7.84
N GLY A 32 14.34 -20.66 9.14
CA GLY A 32 15.45 -21.12 9.98
C GLY A 32 16.57 -20.09 10.21
N ASP A 33 16.60 -19.00 9.43
CA ASP A 33 17.61 -17.96 9.59
C ASP A 33 17.30 -17.03 10.78
N THR A 34 18.36 -16.45 11.35
CA THR A 34 18.26 -15.38 12.35
C THR A 34 18.87 -14.10 11.80
N LEU A 35 18.11 -13.02 11.82
CA LEU A 35 18.59 -11.69 11.51
C LEU A 35 19.23 -11.06 12.76
N ASN A 36 20.51 -10.74 12.67
CA ASN A 36 21.21 -9.98 13.69
C ASN A 36 21.35 -8.52 13.25
N ILE A 37 20.77 -7.61 14.03
CA ILE A 37 20.88 -6.17 13.84
C ILE A 37 21.75 -5.62 14.95
N ILE A 38 22.90 -5.06 14.57
CA ILE A 38 23.80 -4.38 15.47
C ILE A 38 23.58 -2.88 15.26
N TRP A 39 23.16 -2.21 16.31
CA TRP A 39 22.94 -0.77 16.32
C TRP A 39 23.99 -0.12 17.22
N SER A 40 24.94 0.59 16.64
CA SER A 40 25.87 1.44 17.39
C SER A 40 25.42 2.90 17.33
N SER A 41 25.31 3.56 18.48
CA SER A 41 25.05 4.99 18.60
C SER A 41 26.11 5.64 19.48
N VAL A 42 26.57 6.81 19.06
CA VAL A 42 27.36 7.69 19.92
C VAL A 42 26.37 8.55 20.71
N GLN A 43 26.48 8.58 22.03
CA GLN A 43 25.65 9.40 22.92
C GLN A 43 26.54 10.36 23.69
N ASP A 44 26.18 11.65 23.67
CA ASP A 44 26.80 12.64 24.52
C ASP A 44 26.20 12.54 25.93
N THR A 45 27.06 12.30 26.91
CA THR A 45 26.70 12.27 28.33
C THR A 45 27.41 13.42 29.07
N PRO A 46 26.95 13.81 30.27
CA PRO A 46 27.60 14.86 31.06
C PRO A 46 29.08 14.59 31.41
N LEU A 47 29.55 13.35 31.24
CA LEU A 47 30.93 12.93 31.50
C LEU A 47 31.75 12.72 30.21
N GLY A 48 31.20 13.08 29.04
CA GLY A 48 31.83 12.95 27.74
C GLY A 48 31.04 12.07 26.76
N VAL A 49 31.69 11.70 25.67
CA VAL A 49 31.10 10.93 24.56
C VAL A 49 31.18 9.43 24.89
N LYS A 50 30.04 8.72 24.83
CA LYS A 50 29.97 7.27 25.04
C LYS A 50 29.43 6.58 23.80
N GLU A 51 30.16 5.57 23.32
CA GLU A 51 29.64 4.63 22.32
C GLU A 51 28.74 3.60 23.00
N VAL A 52 27.52 3.45 22.50
CA VAL A 52 26.52 2.51 22.97
C VAL A 52 26.16 1.57 21.82
N GLU A 53 26.41 0.29 22.00
CA GLU A 53 26.05 -0.76 21.05
C GLU A 53 24.86 -1.57 21.59
N SER A 54 23.80 -1.66 20.80
CA SER A 54 22.63 -2.48 21.06
C SER A 54 22.55 -3.58 20.03
N LYS A 55 22.47 -4.83 20.50
CA LYS A 55 22.37 -6.03 19.66
C LYS A 55 20.95 -6.58 19.71
N PHE A 56 20.32 -6.71 18.56
CA PHE A 56 19.00 -7.32 18.41
C PHE A 56 19.12 -8.55 17.52
N ALA A 57 18.63 -9.68 17.98
CA ALA A 57 18.49 -10.89 17.18
C ALA A 57 17.00 -11.17 16.99
N TYR A 58 16.59 -11.43 15.75
CA TYR A 58 15.23 -11.82 15.42
C TYR A 58 15.25 -13.09 14.59
N SER A 59 14.49 -14.11 15.01
CA SER A 59 14.29 -15.27 14.15
C SER A 59 13.41 -14.93 12.94
N TYR A 60 13.52 -15.73 11.88
CA TYR A 60 12.67 -15.62 10.70
C TYR A 60 11.17 -15.57 11.07
N ASP A 61 10.73 -16.44 11.99
CA ASP A 61 9.33 -16.53 12.40
C ASP A 61 8.88 -15.31 13.21
N GLU A 62 9.73 -14.76 14.06
CA GLU A 62 9.46 -13.52 14.80
C GLU A 62 9.37 -12.31 13.87
N LEU A 63 10.24 -12.24 12.87
CA LEU A 63 10.17 -11.21 11.83
C LEU A 63 8.88 -11.34 11.03
N LEU A 64 8.51 -12.54 10.60
CA LEU A 64 7.24 -12.79 9.91
C LEU A 64 6.05 -12.40 10.78
N ALA A 65 6.03 -12.78 12.06
CA ALA A 65 4.97 -12.43 12.99
C ALA A 65 4.86 -10.91 13.16
N ARG A 66 5.99 -10.21 13.33
CA ARG A 66 6.03 -8.74 13.47
C ARG A 66 5.66 -8.02 12.17
N LEU A 67 6.06 -8.53 11.00
CA LEU A 67 5.69 -7.97 9.70
C LEU A 67 4.20 -8.20 9.40
N LYS A 68 3.66 -9.39 9.72
CA LYS A 68 2.22 -9.68 9.64
C LYS A 68 1.42 -8.79 10.60
N ALA A 69 1.94 -8.54 11.81
CA ALA A 69 1.33 -7.66 12.79
C ALA A 69 1.37 -6.18 12.35
N LYS A 70 2.51 -5.68 11.86
CA LYS A 70 2.62 -4.31 11.32
C LYS A 70 1.81 -4.11 10.03
N GLY A 71 1.68 -5.15 9.21
CA GLY A 71 0.76 -5.19 8.06
C GLY A 71 -0.73 -5.17 8.46
N ARG A 72 -1.05 -5.39 9.73
CA ARG A 72 -2.40 -5.25 10.33
C ARG A 72 -2.56 -3.96 11.14
N ALA A 73 -1.51 -3.46 11.78
CA ALA A 73 -1.56 -2.31 12.71
C ALA A 73 -1.90 -0.95 12.07
N GLY A 74 -1.86 -0.83 10.73
CA GLY A 74 -2.31 0.36 9.99
C GLY A 74 -3.57 0.16 9.14
N LYS A 75 -4.20 -1.03 9.20
CA LYS A 75 -5.37 -1.34 8.38
C LYS A 75 -6.62 -1.02 9.21
N SER A 76 -7.25 0.13 8.92
CA SER A 76 -8.66 0.39 9.26
C SER A 76 -9.47 -0.91 9.11
N ARG A 77 -10.40 -1.19 10.03
CA ARG A 77 -11.27 -2.38 10.01
C ARG A 77 -11.91 -2.65 8.63
N ARG A 78 -12.11 -1.61 7.81
CA ARG A 78 -12.59 -1.71 6.42
C ARG A 78 -11.55 -2.19 5.41
N SER A 79 -10.26 -1.91 5.59
CA SER A 79 -9.15 -2.25 4.66
C SER A 79 -9.03 -3.75 4.34
N GLY A 80 -9.59 -4.63 5.18
CA GLY A 80 -9.62 -6.07 4.97
C GLY A 80 -10.74 -6.58 4.05
N THR A 81 -11.84 -5.83 3.94
CA THR A 81 -13.06 -6.20 3.20
C THR A 81 -12.86 -6.11 1.68
N SER A 82 -13.61 -6.92 0.93
CA SER A 82 -13.53 -6.93 -0.53
C SER A 82 -14.01 -5.60 -1.12
N GLY A 83 -15.03 -4.96 -0.54
CA GLY A 83 -15.51 -3.65 -0.97
C GLY A 83 -14.46 -2.53 -0.81
N ALA A 84 -13.66 -2.55 0.26
CA ALA A 84 -12.58 -1.58 0.43
C ALA A 84 -11.38 -1.84 -0.52
N ARG A 85 -11.12 -3.11 -0.87
CA ARG A 85 -10.13 -3.45 -1.89
C ARG A 85 -10.59 -2.98 -3.27
N PHE A 86 -11.85 -3.24 -3.62
CA PHE A 86 -12.46 -2.73 -4.83
C PHE A 86 -12.40 -1.20 -4.91
N SER A 87 -12.64 -0.50 -3.80
CA SER A 87 -12.53 0.97 -3.75
C SER A 87 -11.16 1.50 -4.19
N ARG A 88 -10.07 0.76 -3.94
CA ARG A 88 -8.73 1.12 -4.44
C ARG A 88 -8.61 0.91 -5.95
N VAL A 89 -9.19 -0.18 -6.45
CA VAL A 89 -9.25 -0.47 -7.89
C VAL A 89 -10.00 0.64 -8.62
N VAL A 90 -11.16 1.06 -8.10
CA VAL A 90 -11.94 2.18 -8.64
C VAL A 90 -11.10 3.45 -8.73
N ALA A 91 -10.40 3.82 -7.65
CA ALA A 91 -9.57 5.02 -7.63
C ALA A 91 -8.44 4.99 -8.67
N LEU A 92 -7.82 3.82 -8.88
CA LEU A 92 -6.78 3.66 -9.90
C LEU A 92 -7.37 3.70 -11.31
N ALA A 93 -8.44 2.94 -11.56
CA ALA A 93 -9.08 2.83 -12.86
C ALA A 93 -9.69 4.16 -13.31
N ALA A 94 -10.42 4.85 -12.44
CA ALA A 94 -11.04 6.14 -12.75
C ALA A 94 -9.99 7.22 -13.08
N ASN A 95 -8.89 7.26 -12.33
CA ASN A 95 -7.79 8.19 -12.61
C ASN A 95 -7.08 7.87 -13.93
N ALA A 96 -6.81 6.59 -14.18
CA ALA A 96 -6.20 6.14 -15.41
C ALA A 96 -7.08 6.49 -16.62
N MET A 97 -8.37 6.14 -16.57
CA MET A 97 -9.32 6.44 -17.64
C MET A 97 -9.49 7.94 -17.92
N LYS A 98 -9.50 8.78 -16.87
CA LYS A 98 -9.52 10.25 -17.03
C LYS A 98 -8.27 10.79 -17.71
N LYS A 99 -7.09 10.30 -17.32
CA LYS A 99 -5.79 10.80 -17.82
C LYS A 99 -5.35 10.15 -19.13
N GLY A 100 -5.90 8.98 -19.47
CA GLY A 100 -5.43 8.14 -20.56
C GLY A 100 -4.07 7.47 -20.31
N LYS A 101 -3.54 7.55 -19.08
CA LYS A 101 -2.22 7.02 -18.69
C LYS A 101 -2.24 6.51 -17.25
N TRP A 102 -1.43 5.50 -16.97
CA TRP A 102 -1.13 5.07 -15.61
C TRP A 102 -0.38 6.15 -14.85
N SER A 103 -0.39 6.08 -13.51
CA SER A 103 0.41 6.98 -12.67
C SER A 103 1.91 6.85 -12.91
N THR A 104 2.36 5.74 -13.51
CA THR A 104 3.75 5.50 -13.94
C THR A 104 4.10 6.21 -15.25
N GLY A 105 3.14 6.82 -15.94
CA GLY A 105 3.32 7.47 -17.24
C GLY A 105 3.12 6.54 -18.45
N ALA A 106 2.93 5.24 -18.23
CA ALA A 106 2.61 4.30 -19.29
C ALA A 106 1.20 4.55 -19.86
N ASP A 107 1.05 4.37 -21.17
CA ASP A 107 -0.25 4.45 -21.83
C ASP A 107 -1.18 3.33 -21.35
N ILE A 108 -2.50 3.56 -21.45
CA ILE A 108 -3.51 2.56 -21.08
C ILE A 108 -4.33 2.14 -22.28
N ASP A 109 -4.76 0.88 -22.26
CA ASP A 109 -5.96 0.46 -22.97
C ASP A 109 -7.18 0.72 -22.07
N ARG A 110 -8.04 1.66 -22.48
CA ARG A 110 -9.24 2.02 -21.71
C ARG A 110 -10.23 0.87 -21.63
N ASP A 111 -10.34 0.04 -22.68
CA ASP A 111 -11.24 -1.10 -22.68
C ASP A 111 -10.76 -2.17 -21.71
N GLU A 112 -9.45 -2.44 -21.70
CA GLU A 112 -8.84 -3.39 -20.76
C GLU A 112 -9.03 -2.93 -19.31
N VAL A 113 -8.80 -1.63 -19.04
CA VAL A 113 -9.00 -1.05 -17.70
C VAL A 113 -10.45 -1.15 -17.26
N PHE A 114 -11.40 -0.87 -18.16
CA PHE A 114 -12.82 -0.99 -17.87
C PHE A 114 -13.23 -2.45 -17.60
N ASN A 115 -12.81 -3.38 -18.46
CA ASN A 115 -13.12 -4.81 -18.29
C ASN A 115 -12.57 -5.35 -16.97
N LYS A 116 -11.36 -4.95 -16.58
CA LYS A 116 -10.78 -5.30 -15.27
C LYS A 116 -11.57 -4.69 -14.12
N LEU A 117 -12.03 -3.44 -14.25
CA LEU A 117 -12.88 -2.80 -13.24
C LEU A 117 -14.18 -3.58 -13.03
N MET A 118 -14.88 -3.92 -14.13
CA MET A 118 -16.15 -4.64 -14.06
C MET A 118 -15.99 -6.09 -13.60
N SER A 119 -14.92 -6.77 -14.00
CA SER A 119 -14.58 -8.10 -13.49
C SER A 119 -14.39 -8.08 -11.98
N ARG A 120 -13.68 -7.08 -11.43
CA ARG A 120 -13.52 -6.93 -9.97
C ARG A 120 -14.81 -6.54 -9.25
N PHE A 121 -15.73 -5.87 -9.94
CA PHE A 121 -17.05 -5.59 -9.40
C PHE A 121 -17.89 -6.88 -9.31
N GLY A 122 -17.83 -7.75 -10.32
CA GLY A 122 -18.52 -9.05 -10.33
C GLY A 122 -18.02 -10.03 -9.28
N GLU A 123 -16.82 -9.84 -8.74
CA GLU A 123 -16.28 -10.60 -7.60
C GLU A 123 -16.86 -10.15 -6.24
N LEU A 124 -17.65 -9.07 -6.19
CA LEU A 124 -18.24 -8.55 -4.96
C LEU A 124 -19.63 -9.13 -4.69
N ASP A 125 -19.80 -9.68 -3.50
CA ASP A 125 -21.11 -10.03 -2.96
C ASP A 125 -21.91 -8.77 -2.59
N ALA A 126 -23.25 -8.87 -2.63
CA ALA A 126 -24.13 -7.74 -2.31
C ALA A 126 -23.90 -7.16 -0.90
N THR A 127 -23.46 -7.99 0.05
CA THR A 127 -23.10 -7.56 1.42
C THR A 127 -21.87 -6.65 1.46
N GLU A 128 -21.02 -6.70 0.44
CA GLU A 128 -19.79 -5.90 0.34
C GLU A 128 -20.02 -4.52 -0.27
N TYR A 129 -21.18 -4.25 -0.88
CA TYR A 129 -21.48 -2.95 -1.47
C TYR A 129 -21.50 -1.82 -0.41
N GLY A 130 -21.90 -2.15 0.82
CA GLY A 130 -21.83 -1.24 1.97
C GLY A 130 -20.39 -0.88 2.39
N ASN A 131 -19.41 -1.71 2.03
CA ASN A 131 -18.00 -1.51 2.36
C ASN A 131 -17.24 -0.69 1.29
N ILE A 132 -17.87 -0.37 0.17
CA ILE A 132 -17.30 0.52 -0.85
C ILE A 132 -17.25 1.95 -0.29
N THR A 133 -16.09 2.59 -0.41
CA THR A 133 -15.88 3.94 0.13
C THR A 133 -16.69 4.99 -0.62
N GLY A 134 -17.12 6.05 0.06
CA GLY A 134 -17.84 7.16 -0.56
C GLY A 134 -17.09 7.79 -1.74
N ASN A 135 -15.76 7.91 -1.64
CA ASN A 135 -14.93 8.44 -2.73
C ASN A 135 -14.94 7.53 -3.97
N ALA A 136 -14.93 6.20 -3.76
CA ALA A 136 -15.05 5.25 -4.87
C ALA A 136 -16.42 5.33 -5.53
N LYS A 137 -17.49 5.41 -4.72
CA LYS A 137 -18.87 5.63 -5.21
C LYS A 137 -18.97 6.89 -6.09
N GLN A 138 -18.47 8.02 -5.60
CA GLN A 138 -18.43 9.27 -6.38
C GLN A 138 -17.57 9.16 -7.65
N SER A 139 -16.47 8.40 -7.62
CA SER A 139 -15.62 8.19 -8.78
C SER A 139 -16.31 7.39 -9.88
N LEU A 140 -17.13 6.39 -9.51
CA LEU A 140 -17.96 5.64 -10.46
C LEU A 140 -19.02 6.52 -11.12
N VAL A 141 -19.74 7.31 -10.32
CA VAL A 141 -20.72 8.29 -10.82
C VAL A 141 -20.07 9.30 -11.76
N ALA A 142 -18.94 9.89 -11.36
CA ALA A 142 -18.20 10.85 -12.18
C ALA A 142 -17.66 10.23 -13.48
N LEU A 143 -17.31 8.94 -13.46
CA LEU A 143 -16.89 8.22 -14.65
C LEU A 143 -18.07 8.02 -15.62
N TYR A 144 -19.25 7.64 -15.11
CA TYR A 144 -20.46 7.49 -15.92
C TYR A 144 -20.93 8.81 -16.55
N GLN A 145 -20.84 9.90 -15.80
CA GLN A 145 -21.25 11.23 -16.27
C GLN A 145 -20.34 11.75 -17.39
N ASN A 146 -19.10 11.25 -17.48
CA ASN A 146 -18.16 11.65 -18.52
C ASN A 146 -18.41 10.88 -19.83
N LYS A 147 -19.21 11.48 -20.71
CA LYS A 147 -19.63 10.92 -22.01
C LYS A 147 -18.48 10.60 -22.98
N ASN A 148 -17.29 11.17 -22.78
CA ASN A 148 -16.17 11.05 -23.71
C ASN A 148 -15.19 9.91 -23.36
N ILE A 149 -15.42 9.21 -22.24
CA ILE A 149 -14.51 8.17 -21.75
C ILE A 149 -15.03 6.77 -22.06
N LEU A 150 -16.33 6.55 -21.89
CA LEU A 150 -16.96 5.22 -22.00
C LEU A 150 -17.72 5.05 -23.31
N LYS A 151 -17.67 3.84 -23.87
CA LYS A 151 -18.52 3.42 -24.98
C LYS A 151 -19.95 3.17 -24.51
N GLY A 152 -20.92 3.13 -25.43
CA GLY A 152 -22.34 2.96 -25.10
C GLY A 152 -22.65 1.70 -24.29
N ASN A 153 -22.03 0.57 -24.62
CA ASN A 153 -22.15 -0.69 -23.87
C ASN A 153 -21.52 -0.59 -22.47
N GLN A 154 -20.30 -0.08 -22.36
CA GLN A 154 -19.61 0.12 -21.08
C GLN A 154 -20.39 1.05 -20.15
N ARG A 155 -21.06 2.05 -20.72
CA ARG A 155 -21.88 2.98 -19.96
C ARG A 155 -23.12 2.31 -19.37
N LYS A 156 -23.72 1.36 -20.11
CA LYS A 156 -24.81 0.53 -19.60
C LYS A 156 -24.32 -0.38 -18.47
N ASP A 157 -23.21 -1.10 -18.68
CA ASP A 157 -22.66 -2.01 -17.67
C ASP A 157 -22.28 -1.26 -16.37
N LEU A 158 -21.72 -0.07 -16.50
CA LEU A 158 -21.41 0.78 -15.35
C LEU A 158 -22.69 1.31 -14.66
N LYS A 159 -23.75 1.60 -15.42
CA LYS A 159 -25.04 2.01 -14.84
C LYS A 159 -25.62 0.89 -13.99
N ASP A 160 -25.65 -0.33 -14.52
CA ASP A 160 -26.16 -1.50 -13.82
C ASP A 160 -25.39 -1.74 -12.50
N ALA A 161 -24.06 -1.52 -12.51
CA ALA A 161 -23.24 -1.59 -11.29
C ALA A 161 -23.52 -0.45 -10.29
N ILE A 162 -23.75 0.77 -10.77
CA ILE A 162 -24.13 1.93 -9.92
C ILE A 162 -25.50 1.70 -9.27
N ASP A 163 -26.46 1.16 -10.02
CA ASP A 163 -27.79 0.83 -9.53
C ASP A 163 -27.69 -0.25 -8.44
N ALA A 164 -26.87 -1.28 -8.65
CA ALA A 164 -26.64 -2.35 -7.68
C ALA A 164 -26.05 -1.87 -6.34
N ILE A 165 -25.23 -0.80 -6.35
CA ILE A 165 -24.65 -0.22 -5.12
C ILE A 165 -25.53 0.87 -4.48
N GLY A 166 -26.75 1.03 -4.98
CA GLY A 166 -27.78 1.95 -4.44
C GLY A 166 -27.52 3.42 -4.77
N LEU A 167 -26.95 3.71 -5.94
CA LEU A 167 -26.65 5.08 -6.38
C LEU A 167 -27.40 5.49 -7.66
N GLY A 168 -28.39 4.72 -8.09
CA GLY A 168 -29.10 4.96 -9.36
C GLY A 168 -29.72 6.35 -9.48
N ASP A 169 -30.16 6.95 -8.36
CA ASP A 169 -30.73 8.29 -8.34
C ASP A 169 -29.71 9.41 -8.68
N GLN A 170 -28.42 9.11 -8.72
CA GLN A 170 -27.34 10.09 -9.00
C GLN A 170 -26.90 10.12 -10.48
N VAL A 171 -27.53 9.32 -11.36
CA VAL A 171 -26.97 8.85 -12.63
C VAL A 171 -27.95 8.90 -13.80
#